data_AF-A0A1H1W8J7-F1
#
_entry.id   AF-A0A1H1W8J7-F1
#
_cell.length_a   1.000
_cell.length_b   1.000
_cell.length_c   1.000
_cell.angle_alpha   90.00
_cell.angle_beta   90.00
_cell.angle_gamma   90.00
#
_symmetry.space_group_name_H-M   'P 1'
#
loop_
_entity.id
_entity.type
_entity.pdbx_description
1 polymer ?
#
loop_
_entity_poly.entity_id
_entity_poly.type
_entity_poly.pdbx_seq_one_letter_code
_entity_poly.pdbx_strand_id
1 'polypeptide(L)'
;MSEPAGGPEPSLIQQRMALERRRNWGVYAIVFSSVMTVGWTVAFLLDAPAGLWRVLSIIVFAAGIVVGIVETRRARRALRAFEDRHGPDAGVRH
;
A
#
# COMPACT_ATOMS: atom_id res chain seq x y z
N MET A 1 2.58 38.31 21.33
CA MET A 1 3.10 37.02 21.84
C MET A 1 2.93 36.05 20.68
N SER A 2 3.99 35.83 19.91
CA SER A 2 3.92 35.00 18.70
C SER A 2 3.99 33.54 19.12
N GLU A 3 2.91 32.79 18.96
CA GLU A 3 2.96 31.33 19.08
C GLU A 3 3.99 30.79 18.08
N PRO A 4 4.98 29.98 18.51
CA PRO A 4 5.89 29.34 17.57
C PRO A 4 5.08 28.37 16.70
N ALA A 5 5.14 28.56 15.39
CA ALA A 5 4.47 27.75 14.36
C ALA A 5 5.09 26.35 14.20
N GLY A 6 5.38 25.67 15.32
CA GLY A 6 5.99 24.35 15.38
C GLY A 6 5.37 23.56 16.51
N GLY A 7 4.23 22.91 16.23
CA GLY A 7 3.79 21.80 17.06
C GLY A 7 4.91 20.76 17.14
N PRO A 8 5.04 20.00 18.25
CA PRO A 8 6.14 19.06 18.44
C PRO A 8 6.27 18.14 17.21
N GLU A 9 7.46 18.11 16.59
CA GLU A 9 7.69 17.24 15.43
C GLU A 9 7.30 15.80 15.80
N PRO A 10 6.57 15.08 14.93
CA PRO A 10 6.11 13.73 15.23
C PRO A 10 7.28 12.86 15.67
N SER A 11 7.10 12.09 16.75
CA SER A 11 8.19 11.26 17.28
C SER A 11 8.67 10.25 16.23
N LEU A 12 9.93 9.83 16.30
CA LEU A 12 10.51 8.86 15.35
C LEU A 12 9.67 7.57 15.25
N ILE A 13 9.04 7.16 16.36
CA ILE A 13 8.11 6.02 16.40
C ILE A 13 6.84 6.31 15.58
N GLN A 14 6.26 7.50 15.70
CA GLN A 14 5.08 7.90 14.93
C GLN A 14 5.39 8.00 13.43
N GLN A 15 6.58 8.52 13.07
CA GLN A 15 7.05 8.59 11.69
C GLN A 15 7.23 7.19 11.09
N ARG A 16 7.90 6.28 11.80
CA ARG A 16 8.05 4.88 11.37
C ARG A 16 6.70 4.18 11.23
N MET A 17 5.80 4.35 12.18
CA MET A 17 4.45 3.77 12.13
C MET A 17 3.63 4.27 10.94
N ALA A 18 3.80 5.53 10.52
CA ALA A 18 3.16 6.04 9.30
C ALA A 18 3.71 5.35 8.04
N LEU A 19 5.03 5.15 7.96
CA LEU A 19 5.66 4.45 6.85
C LEU A 19 5.24 2.98 6.77
N GLU A 20 5.18 2.29 7.91
CA GLU A 20 4.73 0.90 8.01
C GLU A 20 3.25 0.75 7.63
N ARG A 21 2.38 1.65 8.09
CA ARG A 21 0.96 1.67 7.67
C ARG A 21 0.82 1.83 6.15
N ARG A 22 1.61 2.70 5.52
CA ARG A 22 1.61 2.87 4.06
C ARG A 22 2.07 1.60 3.34
N ARG A 23 3.11 0.95 3.85
CA ARG A 23 3.57 -0.34 3.33
C ARG A 23 2.48 -1.41 3.46
N ASN A 24 1.86 -1.53 4.64
CA ASN A 24 0.82 -2.52 4.91
C ASN A 24 -0.40 -2.30 4.01
N TRP A 25 -0.79 -1.04 3.79
CA TRP A 25 -1.84 -0.70 2.83
C TRP A 25 -1.50 -1.20 1.43
N GLY A 26 -0.26 -0.99 0.95
CA GLY A 26 0.19 -1.51 -0.33
C GLY A 26 0.10 -3.04 -0.43
N VAL A 27 0.45 -3.75 0.65
CA VAL A 27 0.32 -5.21 0.73
C VAL A 27 -1.15 -5.65 0.73
N TYR A 28 -2.01 -5.00 1.51
CA TYR A 28 -3.45 -5.28 1.52
C TYR A 28 -4.06 -5.08 0.14
N ALA A 29 -3.70 -4.00 -0.56
CA ALA A 29 -4.16 -3.74 -1.92
C ALA A 29 -3.76 -4.88 -2.88
N ILE A 30 -2.50 -5.34 -2.82
CA ILE A 30 -2.05 -6.47 -3.65
C ILE A 30 -2.88 -7.72 -3.36
N VAL A 31 -3.03 -8.09 -2.09
CA VAL A 31 -3.74 -9.33 -1.71
C VAL A 31 -5.21 -9.26 -2.12
N PHE A 32 -5.89 -8.19 -1.75
CA PHE A 32 -7.29 -7.99 -2.09
C PHE A 32 -7.51 -7.99 -3.61
N SER A 33 -6.73 -7.19 -4.34
CA SER A 33 -6.86 -7.13 -5.80
C SER A 33 -6.56 -8.49 -6.45
N SER A 34 -5.58 -9.25 -5.94
CA SER A 34 -5.28 -10.59 -6.46
C SER A 34 -6.45 -11.56 -6.27
N VAL A 35 -7.04 -11.59 -5.08
CA VAL A 35 -8.21 -12.43 -4.79
C VAL A 35 -9.37 -12.05 -5.71
N MET A 36 -9.64 -10.76 -5.88
CA MET A 36 -10.72 -10.27 -6.74
C MET A 36 -10.48 -10.57 -8.22
N THR A 37 -9.27 -10.38 -8.73
CA THR A 37 -8.90 -10.75 -10.11
C THR A 37 -9.16 -12.24 -10.34
N VAL A 38 -8.68 -13.12 -9.46
CA VAL A 38 -8.89 -14.57 -9.58
C VAL A 38 -10.37 -14.91 -9.56
N GLY A 39 -11.14 -14.36 -8.61
CA GLY A 39 -12.58 -14.61 -8.50
C GLY A 39 -13.34 -14.22 -9.77
N TRP A 40 -13.06 -13.04 -10.33
CA TRP A 40 -13.70 -12.60 -11.57
C TRP A 40 -13.26 -13.40 -12.80
N THR A 41 -11.99 -13.81 -12.87
CA THR A 41 -11.51 -14.71 -13.94
C THR A 41 -12.22 -16.05 -13.88
N VAL A 42 -12.39 -16.65 -12.70
CA VAL A 42 -13.15 -17.89 -12.55
C VAL A 42 -14.61 -17.69 -12.98
N ALA A 43 -15.26 -16.62 -12.54
CA ALA A 43 -16.63 -16.31 -12.93
C ALA A 43 -16.78 -16.06 -14.45
N PHE A 44 -15.76 -15.47 -15.10
CA PHE A 44 -15.72 -15.29 -16.55
C PHE A 44 -15.64 -16.63 -17.29
N LEU A 45 -14.86 -17.59 -16.77
CA LEU A 45 -14.65 -18.89 -17.41
C LEU A 45 -15.85 -19.84 -17.27
N LEU A 46 -16.61 -19.73 -16.18
CA LEU A 46 -17.69 -20.67 -15.85
C LEU A 46 -19.03 -20.37 -16.53
N ASP A 47 -19.21 -19.18 -17.10
CA ASP A 47 -20.56 -18.71 -17.46
C ASP A 47 -20.55 -17.82 -18.71
N ALA A 48 -21.34 -18.21 -19.72
CA ALA A 48 -21.46 -17.54 -21.02
C ALA A 48 -22.89 -17.00 -21.24
N PRO A 49 -23.06 -15.73 -21.70
CA PRO A 49 -22.03 -14.85 -22.25
C PRO A 49 -21.34 -14.00 -21.17
N ALA A 50 -20.02 -13.88 -21.28
CA ALA A 50 -19.26 -13.01 -20.40
C ALA A 50 -19.67 -11.55 -20.59
N GLY A 51 -20.40 -11.01 -19.62
CA GLY A 51 -20.78 -9.60 -19.61
C GLY A 51 -19.54 -8.70 -19.57
N LEU A 52 -19.56 -7.58 -20.32
CA LEU A 52 -18.51 -6.55 -20.36
C LEU A 52 -18.00 -6.16 -18.96
N TRP A 53 -18.88 -6.17 -17.96
CA TRP A 53 -18.52 -5.86 -16.57
C TRP A 53 -17.53 -6.88 -15.96
N ARG A 54 -17.59 -8.17 -16.31
CA ARG A 54 -16.59 -9.14 -15.81
C ARG A 54 -15.18 -8.79 -16.31
N VAL A 55 -15.06 -8.47 -17.59
CA VAL A 55 -13.78 -8.09 -18.20
C VAL A 55 -13.24 -6.80 -17.58
N LEU A 56 -14.10 -5.78 -17.44
CA LEU A 56 -13.72 -4.53 -16.79
C LEU A 56 -13.31 -4.74 -15.33
N SER A 57 -13.98 -5.63 -14.58
CA SER A 57 -13.59 -5.99 -13.21
C SER A 57 -12.17 -6.54 -13.16
N ILE A 58 -11.86 -7.52 -14.03
CA ILE A 58 -10.53 -8.14 -14.11
C ILE A 58 -9.47 -7.08 -14.38
N ILE A 59 -9.71 -6.17 -15.33
CA ILE A 59 -8.77 -5.09 -15.68
C ILE A 59 -8.55 -4.15 -14.48
N VAL A 60 -9.62 -3.71 -13.81
CA VAL A 60 -9.52 -2.81 -12.65
C VAL A 60 -8.73 -3.47 -11.51
N PHE A 61 -9.02 -4.72 -11.20
CA PHE A 61 -8.30 -5.42 -10.13
C PHE A 61 -6.85 -5.73 -10.52
N ALA A 62 -6.57 -6.06 -11.78
CA ALA A 62 -5.20 -6.19 -12.27
C ALA A 62 -4.41 -4.88 -12.12
N ALA A 63 -5.03 -3.74 -12.45
CA ALA A 63 -4.42 -2.43 -12.21
C ALA A 63 -4.21 -2.16 -10.71
N GLY A 64 -5.14 -2.57 -9.85
CA GLY A 64 -5.02 -2.51 -8.39
C GLY A 64 -3.77 -3.23 -7.86
N ILE A 65 -3.44 -4.41 -8.41
CA ILE A 65 -2.21 -5.15 -8.08
C ILE A 65 -0.99 -4.28 -8.40
N VAL A 66 -0.94 -3.68 -9.59
CA VAL A 66 0.18 -2.82 -10.02
C VAL A 66 0.35 -1.64 -9.08
N VAL A 67 -0.75 -0.95 -8.74
CA VAL A 67 -0.75 0.18 -7.80
C VAL A 67 -0.23 -0.27 -6.42
N GLY A 68 -0.71 -1.39 -5.89
CA GLY A 68 -0.26 -1.94 -4.61
C GLY A 68 1.25 -2.27 -4.60
N ILE A 69 1.78 -2.81 -5.70
CA ILE A 69 3.22 -3.07 -5.86
C ILE A 69 4.01 -1.76 -5.84
N VAL A 70 3.57 -0.75 -6.60
CA VAL A 70 4.24 0.55 -6.67
C VAL A 70 4.27 1.22 -5.31
N GLU A 71 3.14 1.27 -4.60
CA GLU A 71 3.07 1.87 -3.26
C GLU A 71 3.90 1.10 -2.23
N THR A 72 3.90 -0.24 -2.29
CA THR A 72 4.77 -1.06 -1.44
C THR A 72 6.26 -0.76 -1.70
N ARG A 73 6.67 -0.61 -2.96
CA ARG A 73 8.06 -0.26 -3.32
C ARG A 73 8.42 1.15 -2.86
N ARG A 74 7.52 2.12 -3.02
CA ARG A 74 7.70 3.50 -2.55
C ARG A 74 7.84 3.55 -1.03
N ALA A 75 6.97 2.85 -0.30
CA ALA A 75 7.03 2.79 1.16
C ALA A 75 8.34 2.14 1.65
N ARG A 76 8.81 1.07 1.00
CA ARG A 76 10.11 0.46 1.33
C ARG A 76 11.29 1.41 1.07
N ARG A 77 11.28 2.16 -0.03
CA ARG A 77 12.31 3.17 -0.31
C ARG A 77 12.30 4.29 0.72
N ALA A 78 11.11 4.75 1.11
CA ALA A 78 10.96 5.79 2.13
C ALA A 78 11.44 5.31 3.52
N LEU A 79 11.19 4.04 3.87
CA LEU A 79 11.70 3.45 5.10
C LEU A 79 13.23 3.37 5.10
N ARG A 80 13.85 2.91 4.00
CA ARG A 80 15.31 2.90 3.87
C ARG A 80 15.92 4.30 4.00
N ALA A 81 15.37 5.28 3.29
CA ALA A 81 15.82 6.67 3.40
C ALA A 81 15.58 7.29 4.80
N PHE A 82 14.65 6.74 5.57
CA PHE A 82 14.45 7.12 6.97
C PHE A 82 15.54 6.51 7.87
N GLU A 83 15.83 5.22 7.71
CA GLU A 83 16.90 4.50 8.42
C GLU A 83 18.29 5.08 8.10
N ASP A 84 18.57 5.42 6.84
CA ASP A 84 19.83 6.05 6.42
C ASP A 84 20.09 7.39 7.14
N ARG A 85 19.03 8.11 7.54
CA ARG A 85 19.13 9.42 8.21
C ARG A 85 19.15 9.35 9.72
N HIS A 86 18.49 8.36 10.33
CA HIS A 86 18.28 8.30 11.78
C HIS A 86 19.00 7.12 12.45
N GLY A 87 19.68 6.29 11.66
CA GLY A 87 20.35 5.08 12.11
C GLY A 87 19.53 3.81 11.82
N PRO A 88 20.21 2.65 11.69
CA PRO A 88 19.53 1.37 11.54
C PRO A 88 18.59 1.13 12.73
N ASP A 89 17.41 0.58 12.46
CA ASP A 89 16.34 0.35 13.44
C ASP A 89 15.80 1.58 14.18
N ALA A 90 16.01 2.79 13.63
CA ALA A 90 15.40 4.00 14.18
C ALA A 90 13.88 3.85 14.34
N GLY A 91 13.38 3.99 15.57
CA GLY A 91 11.96 3.89 15.88
C GLY A 91 11.37 2.48 15.89
N VAL A 92 12.18 1.40 15.86
CA VAL A 92 11.69 0.04 16.16
C VAL A 92 11.11 0.00 17.57
N ARG A 93 9.91 -0.56 17.71
CA ARG A 93 9.30 -0.84 19.01
C ARG A 93 9.58 -2.32 19.34
N HIS A 94 10.43 -2.57 20.34
CA HIS A 94 10.58 -3.89 20.96
C HIS A 94 9.41 -4.18 21.90
#